data_AF-A0A3P5ZHA5-F1
#
_entry.id   AF-A0A3P5ZHA5-F1
#
_cell.length_a   1.000
_cell.length_b   1.000
_cell.length_c   1.000
_cell.angle_alpha   90.00
_cell.angle_beta   90.00
_cell.angle_gamma   90.00
#
_symmetry.space_group_name_H-M   'P 1'
#
loop_
_entity.id
_entity.type
_entity.pdbx_description
1 polymer ?
#
loop_
_entity_poly.entity_id
_entity_poly.type
_entity_poly.pdbx_seq_one_letter_code
_entity_poly.pdbx_strand_id
1 'polypeptide(L)'
;MECVFGLVGNGFAIVAADTSAVHSILVHKNNEDKIMALDSHKLIAASGEPGDRVQFTEYVQKNVSLYQFRNGIPLTTAAAANFTRGELATALRKVIDSLGFCLTLLILFCFVYNPYSVNILMAGYDKEAGASLYYIDYIATLHKVDKGAFGYGSYFSLSTMDRHFRSDMSVEEAIDLVDKCILEIRSRLVIAPPNFVIKIVDKDGAREHAWRQSVQDVTTAAV
;
A
#
# COMPACT_ATOMS: atom_id res chain seq x y z
N MET A 1 -11.31 -7.26 5.97
CA MET A 1 -11.30 -6.19 4.95
C MET A 1 -10.27 -5.17 5.38
N GLU A 2 -9.29 -4.94 4.53
CA GLU A 2 -8.12 -4.13 4.87
C GLU A 2 -8.39 -2.65 4.51
N CYS A 3 -7.70 -1.74 5.17
CA CYS A 3 -7.77 -0.30 4.93
C CYS A 3 -6.34 0.22 4.80
N VAL A 4 -6.01 0.75 3.63
CA VAL A 4 -4.68 1.29 3.35
C VAL A 4 -4.86 2.64 2.71
N PHE A 5 -4.18 3.67 3.21
CA PHE A 5 -4.28 5.01 2.66
C PHE A 5 -2.98 5.78 2.83
N GLY A 6 -2.79 6.83 2.04
CA GLY A 6 -1.58 7.62 2.06
C GLY A 6 -1.78 8.99 1.45
N LEU A 7 -0.84 9.88 1.75
CA LEU A 7 -0.84 11.25 1.25
C LEU A 7 0.60 11.78 1.12
N VAL A 8 0.77 12.77 0.24
CA VAL A 8 2.04 13.45 -0.04
C VAL A 8 1.98 14.83 0.59
N GLY A 9 2.92 15.13 1.47
CA GLY A 9 3.12 16.47 2.03
C GLY A 9 4.36 17.15 1.44
N ASN A 10 4.80 18.23 2.07
CA ASN A 10 5.95 18.98 1.59
C ASN A 10 7.27 18.25 1.87
N GLY A 11 7.75 17.47 0.91
CA GLY A 11 9.02 16.75 0.99
C GLY A 11 8.96 15.39 1.70
N PHE A 12 7.76 14.87 1.96
CA PHE A 12 7.55 13.54 2.53
C PHE A 12 6.27 12.89 1.98
N ALA A 13 6.19 11.58 2.07
CA ALA A 13 4.95 10.83 1.84
C ALA A 13 4.66 9.95 3.07
N ILE A 14 3.38 9.89 3.45
CA ILE A 14 2.89 9.07 4.57
C ILE A 14 2.01 7.97 4.01
N VAL A 15 2.17 6.79 4.57
CA VAL A 15 1.29 5.65 4.33
C VAL A 15 0.84 5.11 5.68
N ALA A 16 -0.46 4.85 5.80
CA ALA A 16 -1.06 4.17 6.92
C ALA A 16 -1.82 2.93 6.44
N ALA A 17 -1.76 1.86 7.23
CA ALA A 17 -2.47 0.61 6.96
C ALA A 17 -3.04 0.03 8.26
N ASP A 18 -4.15 -0.66 8.15
CA ASP A 18 -4.69 -1.45 9.26
C ASP A 18 -3.78 -2.65 9.57
N THR A 19 -3.82 -3.13 10.82
CA THR A 19 -2.93 -4.22 11.27
C THR A 19 -3.66 -5.52 11.59
N SER A 20 -4.90 -5.64 11.14
CA SER A 20 -5.75 -6.81 11.39
C SER A 20 -5.62 -7.84 10.28
N ALA A 21 -5.29 -9.07 10.66
CA ALA A 21 -5.43 -10.25 9.80
C ALA A 21 -6.75 -10.95 10.16
N VAL A 22 -7.69 -10.95 9.22
CA VAL A 22 -9.06 -11.45 9.43
C VAL A 22 -9.31 -12.61 8.47
N HIS A 23 -9.90 -13.68 8.98
CA HIS A 23 -10.38 -14.79 8.17
C HIS A 23 -11.79 -15.16 8.61
N SER A 24 -12.74 -15.13 7.68
CA SER A 24 -14.17 -15.25 8.02
C SER A 24 -14.57 -14.23 9.10
N ILE A 25 -15.25 -14.66 10.15
CA ILE A 25 -15.66 -13.83 11.30
C ILE A 25 -14.57 -13.66 12.36
N LEU A 26 -13.43 -14.33 12.21
CA LEU A 26 -12.38 -14.37 13.23
C LEU A 26 -11.23 -13.41 12.90
N VAL A 27 -10.78 -12.68 13.91
CA VAL A 27 -9.55 -11.88 13.82
C VAL A 27 -8.40 -12.73 14.35
N HIS A 28 -7.52 -13.18 13.47
CA HIS A 28 -6.40 -14.06 13.80
C HIS A 28 -5.23 -13.29 14.43
N LYS A 29 -5.01 -12.04 13.98
CA LYS A 29 -3.87 -11.22 14.39
C LYS A 29 -4.24 -9.74 14.36
N ASN A 30 -3.71 -8.95 15.30
CA ASN A 30 -3.94 -7.49 15.42
C ASN A 30 -2.66 -6.66 15.22
N ASN A 31 -1.55 -7.29 14.88
CA ASN A 31 -0.23 -6.69 14.67
C ASN A 31 0.42 -7.17 13.36
N GLU A 32 -0.38 -7.37 12.31
CA GLU A 32 0.13 -7.60 10.97
C GLU A 32 0.58 -6.28 10.34
N ASP A 33 1.79 -6.23 9.81
CA ASP A 33 2.28 -5.06 9.07
C ASP A 33 2.06 -5.28 7.56
N LYS A 34 1.33 -4.35 6.94
CA LYS A 34 0.96 -4.41 5.51
C LYS A 34 1.77 -3.42 4.67
N ILE A 35 2.66 -2.66 5.31
CA ILE A 35 3.53 -1.67 4.67
C ILE A 35 4.96 -2.20 4.69
N MET A 36 5.45 -2.65 3.55
CA MET A 36 6.80 -3.16 3.42
C MET A 36 7.74 -2.09 2.85
N ALA A 37 8.99 -2.05 3.33
CA ALA A 37 10.03 -1.25 2.69
C ALA A 37 10.55 -1.97 1.43
N LEU A 38 10.48 -1.33 0.26
CA LEU A 38 11.07 -1.86 -0.97
C LEU A 38 12.57 -1.60 -1.04
N ASP A 39 12.97 -0.40 -0.61
CA ASP A 39 14.34 0.11 -0.55
C ASP A 39 14.38 1.17 0.57
N SER A 40 15.56 1.70 0.86
CA SER A 40 15.83 2.78 1.81
C SER A 40 14.89 3.98 1.72
N HIS A 41 14.37 4.31 0.53
CA HIS A 41 13.52 5.49 0.30
C HIS A 41 12.18 5.14 -0.38
N LYS A 42 11.70 3.89 -0.26
CA LYS A 42 10.47 3.43 -0.93
C LYS A 42 9.68 2.48 -0.04
N LEU A 43 8.39 2.75 0.07
CA LEU A 43 7.40 1.96 0.82
C LEU A 43 6.35 1.43 -0.16
N ILE A 44 5.95 0.18 0.05
CA ILE A 44 4.83 -0.46 -0.66
C ILE A 44 3.81 -0.90 0.37
N ALA A 45 2.59 -0.40 0.21
CA ALA A 45 1.46 -0.75 1.04
C ALA A 45 0.50 -1.54 0.18
N ALA A 46 0.24 -2.78 0.54
CA ALA A 46 -0.59 -3.65 -0.28
C ALA A 46 -1.85 -4.05 0.48
N SER A 47 -2.97 -4.05 -0.22
CA SER A 47 -4.27 -4.50 0.27
C SER A 47 -4.83 -5.57 -0.67
N GLY A 48 -5.34 -6.67 -0.16
CA GLY A 48 -5.87 -7.74 -1.00
C GLY A 48 -5.94 -9.08 -0.31
N GLU A 49 -5.92 -10.15 -1.09
CA GLU A 49 -5.83 -11.49 -0.54
C GLU A 49 -4.47 -11.68 0.15
N PRO A 50 -4.40 -12.16 1.41
CA PRO A 50 -3.15 -12.21 2.17
C PRO A 50 -2.02 -13.01 1.48
N GLY A 51 -2.38 -14.11 0.80
CA GLY A 51 -1.40 -14.93 0.06
C GLY A 51 -0.77 -14.17 -1.10
N ASP A 52 -1.60 -13.54 -1.94
CA ASP A 52 -1.16 -12.76 -3.08
C ASP A 52 -0.36 -11.53 -2.65
N ARG A 53 -0.82 -10.86 -1.58
CA ARG A 53 -0.18 -9.67 -1.01
C ARG A 53 1.27 -9.96 -0.65
N VAL A 54 1.53 -11.02 0.12
CA VAL A 54 2.89 -11.39 0.54
C VAL A 54 3.73 -11.81 -0.65
N GLN A 55 3.23 -12.72 -1.50
CA GLN A 55 3.98 -13.21 -2.65
C GLN A 55 4.36 -12.10 -3.63
N PHE A 56 3.40 -11.24 -3.96
CA PHE A 56 3.61 -10.18 -4.94
C PHE A 56 4.52 -9.08 -4.42
N THR A 57 4.32 -8.63 -3.17
CA THR A 57 5.15 -7.58 -2.59
C THR A 57 6.61 -8.05 -2.44
N GLU A 58 6.84 -9.26 -1.94
CA GLU A 58 8.19 -9.84 -1.84
C GLU A 58 8.86 -10.01 -3.20
N TYR A 59 8.12 -10.50 -4.20
CA TYR A 59 8.61 -10.61 -5.58
C TYR A 59 9.10 -9.25 -6.12
N VAL A 60 8.30 -8.20 -5.93
CA VAL A 60 8.69 -6.83 -6.35
C VAL A 60 9.91 -6.36 -5.58
N GLN A 61 9.97 -6.54 -4.26
CA GLN A 61 11.09 -6.12 -3.43
C GLN A 61 12.41 -6.76 -3.87
N LYS A 62 12.41 -8.08 -4.11
CA LYS A 62 13.64 -8.79 -4.49
C LYS A 62 14.10 -8.37 -5.89
N ASN A 63 13.19 -8.12 -6.83
CA ASN A 63 13.57 -7.63 -8.16
C ASN A 63 14.10 -6.20 -8.15
N VAL A 64 13.52 -5.31 -7.33
CA VAL A 64 14.05 -3.95 -7.13
C VAL A 64 15.46 -4.01 -6.51
N SER A 65 15.65 -4.85 -5.49
CA SER A 65 16.98 -5.07 -4.88
C SER A 65 17.98 -5.65 -5.87
N LEU A 66 17.55 -6.64 -6.68
CA LEU A 66 18.38 -7.24 -7.72
C LEU A 66 18.81 -6.22 -8.78
N TYR A 67 17.91 -5.33 -9.19
CA TYR A 67 18.25 -4.25 -10.11
C TYR A 67 19.36 -3.37 -9.55
N GLN A 68 19.25 -2.98 -8.27
CA GLN A 68 20.25 -2.18 -7.58
C GLN A 68 21.60 -2.91 -7.50
N PHE A 69 21.61 -4.22 -7.21
CA PHE A 69 22.86 -4.99 -7.19
C PHE A 69 23.50 -5.15 -8.57
N ARG A 70 22.71 -5.28 -9.64
CA ARG A 70 23.22 -5.46 -11.00
C ARG A 70 23.76 -4.16 -11.60
N ASN A 71 23.10 -3.04 -11.33
CA ASN A 71 23.40 -1.77 -11.99
C ASN A 71 24.12 -0.77 -11.07
N GLY A 72 24.19 -1.03 -9.77
CA GLY A 72 24.78 -0.13 -8.78
C GLY A 72 23.96 1.14 -8.50
N ILE A 73 22.77 1.28 -9.10
CA ILE A 73 21.88 2.44 -8.95
C ILE A 73 20.48 2.00 -8.49
N PRO A 74 19.87 2.70 -7.52
CA PRO A 74 18.49 2.43 -7.13
C PRO A 74 17.52 2.91 -8.21
N LEU A 75 16.38 2.21 -8.35
CA LEU A 75 15.29 2.65 -9.24
C LEU A 75 14.67 3.94 -8.72
N THR A 76 14.19 4.79 -9.62
CA THR A 76 13.29 5.90 -9.24
C THR A 76 11.92 5.36 -8.85
N THR A 77 11.16 6.12 -8.07
CA THR A 77 9.82 5.70 -7.62
C THR A 77 8.88 5.51 -8.81
N ALA A 78 8.97 6.38 -9.82
CA ALA A 78 8.24 6.23 -11.08
C ALA A 78 8.58 4.94 -11.81
N ALA A 79 9.87 4.56 -11.86
CA ALA A 79 10.31 3.33 -12.51
C ALA A 79 9.83 2.08 -11.74
N ALA A 80 9.96 2.10 -10.41
CA ALA A 80 9.48 1.02 -9.54
C ALA A 80 7.95 0.82 -9.65
N ALA A 81 7.19 1.91 -9.71
CA ALA A 81 5.75 1.86 -9.88
C ALA A 81 5.36 1.29 -11.27
N ASN A 82 6.04 1.72 -12.34
CA ASN A 82 5.80 1.17 -13.69
C ASN A 82 6.20 -0.30 -13.82
N PHE A 83 7.28 -0.72 -13.16
CA PHE A 83 7.67 -2.13 -13.08
C PHE A 83 6.59 -2.95 -12.37
N THR A 84 6.15 -2.51 -11.19
CA THR A 84 5.09 -3.17 -10.41
C THR A 84 3.80 -3.31 -11.22
N ARG A 85 3.40 -2.23 -11.90
CA ARG A 85 2.25 -2.22 -12.81
C ARG A 85 2.43 -3.21 -13.97
N GLY A 86 3.62 -3.27 -14.57
CA GLY A 86 3.92 -4.18 -15.68
C GLY A 86 3.76 -5.65 -15.27
N GLU A 87 4.27 -6.00 -14.09
CA GLU A 87 4.16 -7.35 -13.53
C GLU A 87 2.71 -7.73 -13.20
N LEU A 88 1.94 -6.82 -12.59
CA LEU A 88 0.49 -7.02 -12.38
C LEU A 88 -0.26 -7.17 -13.69
N ALA A 89 -0.03 -6.28 -14.66
CA ALA A 89 -0.72 -6.28 -15.95
C ALA A 89 -0.44 -7.56 -16.75
N THR A 90 0.78 -8.09 -16.62
CA THR A 90 1.19 -9.37 -17.22
C THR A 90 0.50 -10.53 -16.49
N ALA A 91 0.52 -10.55 -15.16
CA ALA A 91 -0.13 -11.59 -14.36
C ALA A 91 -1.64 -11.69 -14.63
N LEU A 92 -2.33 -10.55 -14.83
CA LEU A 92 -3.75 -10.51 -15.18
C LEU A 92 -4.09 -11.18 -16.52
N ARG A 93 -3.18 -11.12 -17.50
CA ARG A 93 -3.42 -11.59 -18.88
C ARG A 93 -2.68 -12.86 -19.25
N LYS A 94 -2.06 -13.56 -18.29
CA LYS A 94 -1.28 -14.80 -18.48
C LYS A 94 -2.06 -16.00 -19.07
N VAL A 95 -3.25 -15.77 -19.64
CA VAL A 95 -4.09 -16.77 -20.34
C VAL A 95 -4.13 -16.62 -21.86
N ILE A 96 -3.63 -15.55 -22.48
CA ILE A 96 -3.90 -15.28 -23.91
C ILE A 96 -2.71 -15.55 -24.87
N ASP A 97 -1.45 -15.46 -24.45
CA ASP A 97 -0.32 -15.55 -25.40
C ASP A 97 0.21 -16.97 -25.66
N SER A 98 -0.25 -17.99 -24.93
CA SER A 98 0.06 -19.41 -25.20
C SER A 98 -1.02 -20.12 -26.02
N LEU A 99 -1.98 -19.38 -26.60
CA LEU A 99 -3.07 -19.91 -27.45
C LEU A 99 -2.69 -20.05 -28.94
N GLY A 100 -1.40 -20.18 -29.23
CA GLY A 100 -0.94 -20.90 -30.42
C GLY A 100 -0.55 -22.31 -30.01
N PHE A 101 -1.43 -23.30 -30.25
CA PHE A 101 -1.16 -24.74 -30.09
C PHE A 101 -1.26 -25.31 -28.65
N CYS A 102 -2.41 -25.90 -28.31
CA CYS A 102 -2.55 -27.22 -27.65
C CYS A 102 -3.89 -27.29 -26.91
N LEU A 103 -4.91 -27.82 -27.58
CA LEU A 103 -6.22 -28.10 -27.02
C LEU A 103 -6.21 -29.32 -26.04
N THR A 104 -5.05 -29.89 -25.75
CA THR A 104 -4.93 -31.20 -25.07
C THR A 104 -4.56 -31.12 -23.59
N LEU A 105 -4.46 -29.93 -22.99
CA LEU A 105 -4.00 -29.77 -21.60
C LEU A 105 -4.94 -28.94 -20.70
N LEU A 106 -6.25 -29.17 -20.79
CA LEU A 106 -7.25 -28.48 -19.95
C LEU A 106 -7.01 -28.64 -18.43
N ILE A 107 -6.34 -29.73 -18.02
CA ILE A 107 -6.06 -30.04 -16.59
C ILE A 107 -4.80 -29.32 -16.07
N LEU A 108 -3.83 -28.99 -16.93
CA LEU A 108 -2.67 -28.17 -16.53
C LEU A 108 -2.95 -26.66 -16.69
N PHE A 109 -3.93 -26.30 -17.52
CA PHE A 109 -4.31 -24.91 -17.81
C PHE A 109 -4.86 -24.16 -16.58
N CYS A 110 -5.52 -24.89 -15.65
CA CYS A 110 -6.04 -24.31 -14.42
C CYS A 110 -4.93 -23.87 -13.43
N PHE A 111 -3.70 -24.38 -13.58
CA PHE A 111 -2.59 -24.08 -12.66
C PHE A 111 -1.77 -22.82 -13.05
N VAL A 112 -1.94 -22.29 -14.26
CA VAL A 112 -1.10 -21.18 -14.79
C VAL A 112 -1.81 -19.82 -14.73
N TYR A 113 -3.12 -19.81 -14.53
CA TYR A 113 -3.90 -18.59 -14.37
C TYR A 113 -4.07 -18.24 -12.88
N ASN A 114 -3.10 -17.52 -12.32
CA ASN A 114 -3.23 -16.97 -10.97
C ASN A 114 -3.04 -15.43 -11.00
N PRO A 115 -4.11 -14.66 -11.24
CA PRO A 115 -4.07 -13.21 -11.16
C PRO A 115 -3.91 -12.76 -9.71
N TYR A 116 -2.93 -11.89 -9.43
CA TYR A 116 -2.76 -11.32 -8.10
C TYR A 116 -3.89 -10.31 -7.79
N SER A 117 -4.74 -10.61 -6.81
CA SER A 117 -5.76 -9.69 -6.33
C SER A 117 -5.20 -8.76 -5.26
N VAL A 118 -4.38 -7.79 -5.69
CA VAL A 118 -3.70 -6.83 -4.82
C VAL A 118 -3.83 -5.40 -5.32
N ASN A 119 -4.19 -4.51 -4.41
CA ASN A 119 -4.21 -3.06 -4.54
C ASN A 119 -2.99 -2.49 -3.83
N ILE A 120 -2.31 -1.52 -4.45
CA ILE A 120 -1.01 -1.06 -3.99
C ILE A 120 -0.95 0.46 -3.95
N LEU A 121 -0.58 0.99 -2.78
CA LEU A 121 -0.05 2.35 -2.66
C LEU A 121 1.47 2.27 -2.54
N MET A 122 2.16 2.86 -3.51
CA MET A 122 3.61 2.97 -3.49
C MET A 122 4.00 4.41 -3.16
N ALA A 123 4.65 4.61 -2.03
CA ALA A 123 5.20 5.89 -1.61
C ALA A 123 6.72 5.86 -1.74
N GLY A 124 7.31 6.93 -2.25
CA GLY A 124 8.76 7.02 -2.35
C GLY A 124 9.26 8.46 -2.39
N TYR A 125 10.52 8.62 -2.00
CA TYR A 125 11.23 9.88 -2.09
C TYR A 125 12.39 9.74 -3.06
N ASP A 126 12.38 10.54 -4.13
CA ASP A 126 13.50 10.64 -5.07
C ASP A 126 14.16 12.01 -4.92
N LYS A 127 15.51 12.08 -5.00
CA LYS A 127 16.27 13.32 -4.77
C LYS A 127 15.91 14.45 -5.74
N GLU A 128 15.58 14.11 -6.98
CA GLU A 128 15.25 15.09 -8.03
C GLU A 128 13.75 15.41 -8.08
N ALA A 129 12.89 14.40 -7.93
CA ALA A 129 11.44 14.53 -8.09
C ALA A 129 10.69 14.83 -6.78
N GLY A 130 11.34 14.67 -5.62
CA GLY A 130 10.75 14.81 -4.30
C GLY A 130 9.91 13.60 -3.88
N ALA A 131 8.99 13.82 -2.96
CA ALA A 131 8.05 12.81 -2.50
C ALA A 131 6.98 12.52 -3.57
N SER A 132 6.64 11.25 -3.74
CA SER A 132 5.62 10.82 -4.69
C SER A 132 4.83 9.64 -4.15
N LEU A 133 3.54 9.60 -4.52
CA LEU A 133 2.63 8.51 -4.20
C LEU A 133 1.98 8.02 -5.49
N TYR A 134 1.99 6.70 -5.68
CA TYR A 134 1.40 6.03 -6.82
C TYR A 134 0.28 5.11 -6.35
N TYR A 135 -0.89 5.30 -6.94
CA TYR A 135 -2.06 4.46 -6.80
C TYR A 135 -2.06 3.41 -7.90
N ILE A 136 -2.02 2.13 -7.50
CA ILE A 136 -2.03 0.99 -8.42
C ILE A 136 -3.16 0.05 -8.01
N ASP A 137 -4.16 -0.08 -8.87
CA ASP A 137 -5.32 -0.95 -8.62
C ASP A 137 -5.05 -2.40 -9.04
N TYR A 138 -5.86 -3.35 -8.59
CA TYR A 138 -5.72 -4.78 -8.93
C TYR A 138 -5.81 -5.07 -10.43
N ILE A 139 -6.39 -4.17 -11.23
CA ILE A 139 -6.40 -4.23 -12.70
C ILE A 139 -5.14 -3.63 -13.37
N ALA A 140 -4.11 -3.31 -12.58
CA ALA A 140 -2.85 -2.71 -13.01
C ALA A 140 -2.98 -1.34 -13.70
N THR A 141 -3.96 -0.53 -13.27
CA THR A 141 -3.97 0.91 -13.55
C THR A 141 -2.93 1.60 -12.68
N LEU A 142 -2.33 2.70 -13.15
CA LEU A 142 -1.32 3.43 -12.39
C LEU A 142 -1.59 4.92 -12.52
N HIS A 143 -1.72 5.59 -11.38
CA HIS A 143 -1.90 7.02 -11.30
C HIS A 143 -0.98 7.60 -10.23
N LYS A 144 -0.28 8.70 -10.57
CA LYS A 144 0.40 9.52 -9.57
C LYS A 144 -0.67 10.38 -8.89
N VAL A 145 -0.79 10.27 -7.57
CA VAL A 145 -1.83 10.97 -6.79
C VAL A 145 -1.19 11.64 -5.58
N ASP A 146 -1.77 12.74 -5.12
CA ASP A 146 -1.32 13.41 -3.89
C ASP A 146 -1.89 12.73 -2.63
N LYS A 147 -2.99 12.01 -2.79
CA LYS A 147 -3.69 11.25 -1.75
C LYS A 147 -4.38 10.06 -2.37
N GLY A 148 -4.40 8.93 -1.66
CA GLY A 148 -5.02 7.71 -2.14
C GLY A 148 -5.43 6.80 -1.00
N ALA A 149 -6.47 6.00 -1.21
CA ALA A 149 -6.94 5.04 -0.24
C ALA A 149 -7.55 3.81 -0.93
N PHE A 150 -7.43 2.66 -0.28
CA PHE A 150 -7.98 1.38 -0.68
C PHE A 150 -8.78 0.73 0.46
N GLY A 151 -9.66 -0.18 0.06
CA GLY A 151 -10.57 -0.87 0.97
C GLY A 151 -11.79 -0.02 1.35
N TYR A 152 -12.68 -0.57 2.16
CA TYR A 152 -13.93 0.12 2.51
C TYR A 152 -13.71 1.36 3.39
N GLY A 153 -12.58 1.45 4.11
CA GLY A 153 -12.20 2.66 4.82
C GLY A 153 -11.93 3.85 3.88
N SER A 154 -11.68 3.61 2.59
CA SER A 154 -11.42 4.67 1.60
C SER A 154 -12.59 5.65 1.45
N TYR A 155 -13.84 5.19 1.55
CA TYR A 155 -15.02 6.05 1.43
C TYR A 155 -15.06 7.15 2.52
N PHE A 156 -14.53 6.85 3.71
CA PHE A 156 -14.45 7.79 4.83
C PHE A 156 -13.15 8.59 4.82
N SER A 157 -12.02 7.95 4.53
CA SER A 157 -10.73 8.63 4.54
C SER A 157 -10.61 9.62 3.37
N LEU A 158 -11.05 9.27 2.16
CA LEU A 158 -10.98 10.17 1.00
C LEU A 158 -11.79 11.44 1.20
N SER A 159 -13.01 11.35 1.74
CA SER A 159 -13.84 12.53 2.02
C SER A 159 -13.22 13.43 3.10
N THR A 160 -12.57 12.84 4.10
CA THR A 160 -11.82 13.58 5.14
C THR A 160 -10.59 14.27 4.55
N MET A 161 -9.83 13.56 3.71
CA MET A 161 -8.69 14.13 3.01
C MET A 161 -9.11 15.21 2.01
N ASP A 162 -10.25 15.08 1.32
CA ASP A 162 -10.76 16.13 0.44
C ASP A 162 -11.04 17.45 1.15
N ARG A 163 -11.45 17.39 2.42
CA ARG A 163 -11.72 18.60 3.19
C ARG A 163 -10.48 19.23 3.82
N HIS A 164 -9.55 18.42 4.31
CA HIS A 164 -8.47 18.89 5.18
C HIS A 164 -7.08 18.87 4.56
N PHE A 165 -6.89 18.17 3.44
CA PHE A 165 -5.60 18.06 2.77
C PHE A 165 -5.16 19.39 2.16
N ARG A 166 -3.88 19.71 2.33
CA ARG A 166 -3.17 20.76 1.58
C ARG A 166 -1.83 20.21 1.09
N SER A 167 -1.34 20.71 -0.04
CA SER A 167 -0.08 20.26 -0.63
C SER A 167 1.16 20.69 0.16
N ASP A 168 1.03 21.73 0.99
CA ASP A 168 2.10 22.35 1.77
C ASP A 168 2.14 21.93 3.24
N MET A 169 1.43 20.85 3.61
CA MET A 169 1.35 20.37 5.00
C MET A 169 2.71 19.97 5.58
N SER A 170 2.93 20.31 6.85
CA SER A 170 4.05 19.77 7.63
C SER A 170 3.78 18.31 8.03
N VAL A 171 4.82 17.62 8.51
CA VAL A 171 4.72 16.23 8.95
C VAL A 171 3.69 16.09 10.08
N GLU A 172 3.66 17.03 11.02
CA GLU A 172 2.75 17.03 12.17
C GLU A 172 1.29 17.26 11.74
N GLU A 173 1.04 18.21 10.84
CA GLU A 173 -0.30 18.45 10.30
C GLU A 173 -0.81 17.25 9.49
N ALA A 174 0.09 16.60 8.74
CA ALA A 174 -0.23 15.40 7.99
C ALA A 174 -0.56 14.22 8.89
N ILE A 175 0.13 14.06 10.04
CA ILE A 175 -0.18 13.04 11.05
C ILE A 175 -1.54 13.32 11.69
N ASP A 176 -1.86 14.57 12.04
CA ASP A 176 -3.18 14.93 12.57
C ASP A 176 -4.31 14.62 11.56
N LEU A 177 -4.07 14.83 10.27
CA LEU A 177 -5.00 14.42 9.22
C LEU A 177 -5.16 12.90 9.15
N VAL A 178 -4.07 12.14 9.25
CA VAL A 178 -4.12 10.67 9.31
C VAL A 178 -4.91 10.20 10.54
N ASP A 179 -4.69 10.81 11.70
CA ASP A 179 -5.40 10.48 12.93
C ASP A 179 -6.91 10.79 12.83
N LYS A 180 -7.29 11.89 12.16
CA LYS A 180 -8.70 12.17 11.80
C LYS A 180 -9.29 11.12 10.88
N CYS A 181 -8.56 10.68 9.85
CA CYS A 181 -9.01 9.59 8.97
C CYS A 181 -9.23 8.28 9.75
N ILE A 182 -8.32 7.95 10.68
CA ILE A 182 -8.45 6.77 11.55
C ILE A 182 -9.71 6.87 12.42
N LEU A 183 -9.97 8.05 12.99
CA LEU A 183 -11.16 8.30 13.82
C LEU A 183 -12.47 8.14 13.03
N GLU A 184 -12.54 8.65 11.81
CA GLU A 184 -13.71 8.50 10.93
C GLU A 184 -13.93 7.04 10.52
N ILE A 185 -12.86 6.30 10.23
CA ILE A 185 -12.95 4.86 9.97
C ILE A 185 -13.46 4.12 11.22
N ARG A 186 -12.91 4.42 12.40
CA ARG A 186 -13.31 3.76 13.66
C ARG A 186 -14.77 4.04 14.06
N SER A 187 -15.27 5.24 13.78
CA SER A 187 -16.62 5.64 14.18
C SER A 187 -17.71 5.16 13.22
N ARG A 188 -17.43 5.07 11.92
CA ARG A 188 -18.47 4.81 10.90
C ARG A 188 -18.38 3.45 10.23
N LEU A 189 -17.21 2.81 10.19
CA LEU A 189 -17.06 1.51 9.55
C LEU A 189 -17.56 0.40 10.48
N VAL A 190 -18.52 -0.40 10.01
CA VAL A 190 -19.13 -1.50 10.80
C VAL A 190 -18.08 -2.50 11.29
N ILE A 191 -17.11 -2.83 10.44
CA ILE A 191 -15.97 -3.69 10.78
C ILE A 191 -14.72 -2.81 10.82
N ALA A 192 -14.67 -1.93 11.81
CA ALA A 192 -13.55 -1.03 12.01
C ALA A 192 -12.31 -1.78 12.51
N PRO A 193 -11.16 -1.68 11.82
CA PRO A 193 -9.91 -2.20 12.35
C PRO A 193 -9.48 -1.42 13.61
N PRO A 194 -9.07 -2.12 14.69
CA PRO A 194 -8.71 -1.50 15.95
C PRO A 194 -7.40 -0.73 15.88
N ASN A 195 -6.46 -1.15 15.04
CA ASN A 195 -5.07 -0.74 15.07
C ASN A 195 -4.58 -0.34 13.67
N PHE A 196 -3.74 0.68 13.62
CA PHE A 196 -3.12 1.17 12.39
C PHE A 196 -1.61 1.36 12.60
N VAL A 197 -0.84 1.08 11.55
CA VAL A 197 0.59 1.39 11.46
C VAL A 197 0.78 2.58 10.52
N ILE A 198 1.61 3.54 10.92
CA ILE A 198 1.93 4.75 10.14
C ILE A 198 3.41 4.72 9.81
N LYS A 199 3.75 4.79 8.52
CA LYS A 199 5.13 4.89 8.04
C LYS A 199 5.31 6.11 7.16
N ILE A 200 6.48 6.71 7.24
CA ILE A 200 6.83 7.96 6.55
C ILE A 200 8.07 7.70 5.71
N VAL A 201 8.10 8.29 4.53
CA VAL A 201 9.28 8.34 3.67
C VAL A 201 9.61 9.79 3.32
N ASP A 202 10.85 10.18 3.56
CA ASP A 202 11.40 11.50 3.23
C ASP A 202 12.85 11.38 2.77
N LYS A 203 13.58 12.50 2.77
CA LYS A 203 15.00 12.59 2.41
C LYS A 203 15.93 11.73 3.27
N ASP A 204 15.55 11.42 4.50
CA ASP A 204 16.36 10.67 5.46
C ASP A 204 16.08 9.15 5.35
N GLY A 205 15.00 8.80 4.64
CA GLY A 205 14.63 7.43 4.29
C GLY A 205 13.24 7.03 4.78
N ALA A 206 12.91 5.77 4.55
CA ALA A 206 11.69 5.13 5.01
C ALA A 206 11.83 4.73 6.49
N ARG A 207 10.91 5.22 7.33
CA ARG A 207 10.87 4.91 8.76
C ARG A 207 9.46 4.61 9.23
N GLU A 208 9.38 3.81 10.27
CA GLU A 208 8.15 3.66 11.04
C GLU A 208 7.98 4.88 11.96
N HIS A 209 6.79 5.48 11.94
CA HIS A 209 6.50 6.65 12.76
C HIS A 209 5.80 6.25 14.06
N ALA A 210 4.65 5.59 13.96
CA ALA A 210 3.88 5.19 15.13
C ALA A 210 2.89 4.07 14.82
N TRP A 211 2.52 3.34 15.88
CA TRP A 211 1.36 2.45 15.91
C TRP A 211 0.24 3.14 16.68
N ARG A 212 -0.94 3.25 16.07
CA ARG A 212 -2.15 3.77 16.72
C ARG A 212 -2.99 2.59 17.18
N GLN A 213 -3.06 2.39 18.49
CA GLN A 213 -3.80 1.28 19.09
C GLN A 213 -5.03 1.78 19.82
N SER A 214 -6.21 1.27 19.45
CA SER A 214 -7.48 1.66 20.08
C SER A 214 -7.53 1.42 21.60
N VAL A 215 -6.80 0.42 22.12
CA VAL A 215 -6.82 0.06 23.55
C VAL A 215 -5.99 1.00 24.43
N GLN A 216 -4.95 1.65 23.88
CA GLN A 216 -4.06 2.53 24.66
C GLN A 216 -4.49 4.01 24.59
N ASP A 217 -5.07 4.45 23.47
CA ASP A 217 -5.46 5.86 23.29
C ASP A 217 -6.66 6.29 24.17
N VAL A 218 -7.51 5.33 24.58
CA VAL A 218 -8.66 5.60 25.47
C VAL A 218 -8.20 5.85 26.91
N THR A 219 -7.14 5.20 27.37
CA THR A 219 -6.60 5.40 28.72
C THR A 219 -5.91 6.75 28.91
N THR A 220 -5.37 7.34 27.84
CA THR A 220 -4.66 8.64 27.90
C THR A 220 -5.59 9.84 27.77
N ALA A 221 -6.79 9.66 27.20
CA ALA A 221 -7.81 10.71 27.09
C ALA A 221 -8.72 10.83 28.35
N ALA A 222 -8.53 9.95 29.34
CA ALA A 222 -9.35 9.88 30.56
C ALA A 222 -8.62 10.39 31.83
N VAL A 223 -7.57 11.20 31.68
CA VAL A 223 -6.83 11.84 32.79
C VAL A 223 -6.82 13.35 32.61
#